data_AF-K1YQ27-F1
#
_entry.id   AF-K1YQ27-F1
#
_cell.length_a   1.000
_cell.length_b   1.000
_cell.length_c   1.000
_cell.angle_alpha   90.00
_cell.angle_beta   90.00
_cell.angle_gamma   90.00
#
_symmetry.space_group_name_H-M   'P 1'
#
loop_
_entity.id
_entity.type
_entity.pdbx_description
1 polymer ?
#
loop_
_entity_poly.entity_id
_entity_poly.type
_entity_poly.pdbx_seq_one_letter_code
_entity_poly.pdbx_strand_id
1 'polypeptide(L)'
;TITVNAKPADTDGVTMASAVAVQTAATPLRYGRIVLQNAYGPETAPLKMRLLTQYYDGAAFIGNPDDITCSKYSATDLTCSNLIGPVTCSDVTVSGVDVSNGQYFTLSAPMKTGTLLYTLAVASWLQYEWDNVTPPDYNENPAGRANFGIYRGNDRIINWREVIR
;
A
#
# COMPACT_ATOMS: atom_id res chain seq x y z
N THR A 1 -20.78 -6.18 -6.74
CA THR A 1 -22.01 -5.80 -6.02
C THR A 1 -22.45 -6.99 -5.21
N ILE A 2 -22.49 -6.87 -3.88
CA ILE A 2 -23.04 -7.92 -3.04
C ILE A 2 -24.56 -7.84 -3.16
N THR A 3 -25.16 -8.93 -3.61
CA THR A 3 -26.62 -9.10 -3.69
C THR A 3 -27.03 -10.03 -2.57
N VAL A 4 -27.94 -9.58 -1.72
CA VAL A 4 -28.54 -10.43 -0.69
C VAL A 4 -29.75 -11.10 -1.31
N ASN A 5 -29.65 -12.42 -1.50
CA ASN A 5 -30.76 -13.24 -1.94
C ASN A 5 -31.46 -13.82 -0.73
N ALA A 6 -32.80 -13.71 -0.67
CA ALA A 6 -33.60 -14.36 0.35
C ALA A 6 -34.58 -15.35 -0.29
N LYS A 7 -34.82 -16.47 0.41
CA LYS A 7 -35.87 -17.43 0.08
C LYS A 7 -36.78 -17.57 1.30
N PRO A 8 -37.84 -16.75 1.42
CA PRO A 8 -38.80 -16.91 2.50
C PRO A 8 -39.46 -18.29 2.40
N ALA A 9 -39.54 -18.99 3.53
CA ALA A 9 -40.28 -20.24 3.66
C ALA A 9 -41.47 -20.00 4.58
N ASP A 10 -42.68 -20.17 4.07
CA ASP A 10 -43.89 -20.21 4.87
C ASP A 10 -44.11 -21.63 5.41
N THR A 11 -44.62 -21.73 6.63
CA THR A 11 -44.90 -23.00 7.32
C THR A 11 -46.04 -23.75 6.66
N ASP A 12 -46.93 -23.06 5.94
CA ASP A 12 -48.04 -23.66 5.19
C ASP A 12 -47.65 -24.15 3.77
N GLY A 13 -46.38 -24.04 3.40
CA GLY A 13 -45.83 -24.56 2.14
C GLY A 13 -45.83 -23.56 0.98
N VAL A 14 -46.32 -22.34 1.16
CA VAL A 14 -46.20 -21.28 0.15
C VAL A 14 -44.80 -20.66 0.23
N THR A 15 -43.91 -21.07 -0.67
CA THR A 15 -42.55 -20.52 -0.75
C THR A 15 -42.23 -20.07 -2.16
N MET A 16 -41.22 -19.20 -2.29
CA MET A 16 -40.67 -18.84 -3.59
C MET A 16 -39.89 -20.02 -4.19
N ALA A 17 -39.97 -20.21 -5.51
CA ALA A 17 -39.26 -21.29 -6.20
C ALA A 17 -37.73 -21.19 -6.03
N SER A 18 -37.20 -19.96 -6.05
CA SER A 18 -35.77 -19.66 -5.91
C SER A 18 -35.55 -18.42 -5.07
N ALA A 19 -34.35 -18.28 -4.48
CA ALA A 19 -33.98 -17.10 -3.73
C ALA A 19 -33.92 -15.87 -4.65
N VAL A 20 -34.69 -14.83 -4.32
CA VAL A 20 -34.75 -13.57 -5.09
C VAL A 20 -33.88 -12.53 -4.41
N ALA A 21 -33.27 -11.63 -5.19
CA ALA A 21 -32.55 -10.49 -4.64
C ALA A 21 -33.52 -9.59 -3.86
N VAL A 22 -33.35 -9.49 -2.54
CA VAL A 22 -34.19 -8.66 -1.67
C VAL A 22 -33.50 -7.34 -1.31
N GLN A 23 -32.19 -7.28 -1.48
CA GLN A 23 -31.45 -6.03 -1.39
C GLN A 23 -30.25 -6.06 -2.33
N THR A 24 -30.17 -5.05 -3.19
CA THR A 24 -28.90 -4.57 -3.72
C THR A 24 -28.43 -3.47 -2.79
N ALA A 25 -27.27 -3.62 -2.16
CA ALA A 25 -26.74 -2.55 -1.31
C ALA A 25 -26.73 -1.23 -2.11
N ALA A 26 -27.35 -0.17 -1.57
CA ALA A 26 -27.39 1.14 -2.22
C ALA A 26 -25.97 1.68 -2.50
N THR A 27 -25.00 1.23 -1.70
CA THR A 27 -23.57 1.41 -1.92
C THR A 27 -22.95 0.06 -2.31
N PRO A 28 -22.26 -0.04 -3.45
CA PRO A 28 -21.62 -1.29 -3.84
C PRO A 28 -20.49 -1.63 -2.86
N LEU A 29 -20.65 -2.73 -2.13
CA LEU A 29 -19.57 -3.31 -1.34
C LEU A 29 -18.53 -3.94 -2.28
N ARG A 30 -17.26 -3.60 -2.06
CA ARG A 30 -16.10 -4.08 -2.81
C ARG A 30 -15.06 -4.59 -1.82
N TYR A 31 -14.37 -5.67 -2.16
CA TYR A 31 -13.19 -6.10 -1.42
C TYR A 31 -12.01 -5.21 -1.82
N GLY A 32 -11.39 -4.57 -0.83
CA GLY A 32 -10.32 -3.61 -1.04
C GLY A 32 -9.10 -3.88 -0.18
N ARG A 33 -7.98 -3.27 -0.56
CA ARG A 33 -6.73 -3.29 0.19
C ARG A 33 -6.03 -1.94 0.11
N ILE A 34 -5.21 -1.65 1.11
CA ILE A 34 -4.27 -0.53 1.04
C ILE A 34 -2.93 -1.03 0.53
N VAL A 35 -2.27 -0.21 -0.28
CA VAL A 35 -0.91 -0.47 -0.78
C VAL A 35 -0.04 0.73 -0.43
N LEU A 36 1.07 0.46 0.24
CA LEU A 36 2.13 1.44 0.48
C LEU A 36 3.26 1.17 -0.52
N GLN A 37 3.48 2.10 -1.45
CA GLN A 37 4.51 1.93 -2.46
C GLN A 37 5.89 2.21 -1.90
N ASN A 38 6.88 1.46 -2.40
CA ASN A 38 8.29 1.73 -2.13
C ASN A 38 8.69 3.12 -2.63
N ALA A 39 9.63 3.75 -1.95
CA ALA A 39 10.24 5.00 -2.36
C ALA A 39 11.76 4.83 -2.53
N TYR A 40 12.30 5.49 -3.54
CA TYR A 40 13.72 5.38 -3.91
C TYR A 40 14.26 6.76 -4.24
N GLY A 41 15.47 7.04 -3.81
CA GLY A 41 16.16 8.27 -4.19
C GLY A 41 17.46 8.48 -3.43
N PRO A 42 18.14 9.60 -3.66
CA PRO A 42 19.40 9.91 -3.00
C PRO A 42 19.18 10.14 -1.50
N GLU A 43 20.19 9.82 -0.70
CA GLU A 43 20.23 10.04 0.74
C GLU A 43 20.19 11.53 1.14
N THR A 44 20.38 12.42 0.16
CA THR A 44 20.41 13.88 0.31
C THR A 44 19.07 14.56 0.03
N ALA A 45 18.06 13.83 -0.44
CA ALA A 45 16.74 14.39 -0.74
C ALA A 45 15.62 13.66 0.00
N PRO A 46 14.52 14.35 0.35
CA PRO A 46 13.34 13.71 0.91
C PRO A 46 12.74 12.69 -0.05
N LEU A 47 12.25 11.57 0.48
CA LEU A 47 11.54 10.55 -0.28
C LEU A 47 10.04 10.65 -0.09
N LYS A 48 9.28 10.33 -1.13
CA LYS A 48 7.82 10.30 -1.12
C LYS A 48 7.33 8.86 -1.22
N MET A 49 6.76 8.34 -0.14
CA MET A 49 6.13 7.02 -0.13
C MET A 49 4.64 7.15 -0.40
N ARG A 50 4.20 6.64 -1.56
CA ARG A 50 2.84 6.83 -2.05
C ARG A 50 1.88 5.80 -1.45
N LEU A 51 0.74 6.26 -0.98
CA LEU A 51 -0.37 5.43 -0.54
C LEU A 51 -1.37 5.25 -1.68
N LEU A 52 -1.85 4.03 -1.88
CA LEU A 52 -2.87 3.68 -2.86
C LEU A 52 -3.97 2.87 -2.20
N THR A 53 -5.21 3.16 -2.59
CA THR A 53 -6.36 2.32 -2.29
C THR A 53 -6.67 1.49 -3.53
N GLN A 54 -6.87 0.19 -3.35
CA GLN A 54 -7.20 -0.73 -4.44
C GLN A 54 -8.45 -1.53 -4.10
N TYR A 55 -9.17 -1.97 -5.13
CA TYR A 55 -10.26 -2.93 -5.00
C TYR A 55 -10.13 -4.04 -6.04
N TYR A 56 -10.67 -5.21 -5.71
CA TYR A 56 -10.71 -6.35 -6.62
C TYR A 56 -11.89 -6.23 -7.58
N ASP A 57 -11.61 -6.21 -8.89
CA ASP A 57 -12.62 -6.06 -9.95
C ASP A 57 -13.23 -7.39 -10.44
N GLY A 58 -12.76 -8.52 -9.89
CA GLY A 58 -13.11 -9.87 -10.34
C GLY A 58 -11.94 -10.62 -10.98
N ALA A 59 -10.93 -9.90 -11.49
CA ALA A 59 -9.73 -10.46 -12.10
C ALA A 59 -8.43 -9.97 -11.44
N ALA A 60 -8.37 -8.69 -11.04
CA ALA A 60 -7.19 -8.10 -10.43
C ALA A 60 -7.55 -6.99 -9.43
N PHE A 61 -6.56 -6.62 -8.61
CA PHE A 61 -6.65 -5.40 -7.81
C PHE A 61 -6.31 -4.18 -8.66
N ILE A 62 -7.28 -3.27 -8.81
CA ILE A 62 -7.13 -2.01 -9.52
C ILE A 62 -7.30 -0.83 -8.57
N GLY A 63 -6.82 0.35 -8.96
CA GLY A 63 -6.95 1.56 -8.14
C GLY A 63 -8.42 1.91 -7.88
N ASN A 64 -8.72 2.38 -6.67
CA ASN A 64 -10.07 2.78 -6.28
C ASN A 64 -10.27 4.31 -6.46
N PRO A 65 -10.81 4.79 -7.61
CA PRO A 65 -11.01 6.22 -7.82
C PRO A 65 -12.10 6.81 -6.92
N ASP A 66 -12.97 5.97 -6.35
CA ASP A 66 -14.09 6.40 -5.53
C ASP A 66 -13.65 6.73 -4.08
N ASP A 67 -12.50 6.24 -3.64
CA ASP A 67 -11.93 6.46 -2.31
C ASP A 67 -10.87 7.57 -2.34
N ILE A 68 -11.33 8.82 -2.53
CA ILE A 68 -10.44 9.99 -2.62
C ILE A 68 -10.09 10.52 -1.22
N THR A 69 -11.03 10.48 -0.27
CA THR A 69 -10.89 11.10 1.06
C THR A 69 -11.37 10.24 2.23
N CYS A 70 -11.84 9.02 2.00
CA CYS A 70 -12.42 8.18 3.05
C CYS A 70 -11.35 7.41 3.83
N SER A 71 -10.42 6.76 3.12
CA SER A 71 -9.29 6.07 3.72
C SER A 71 -8.13 7.04 3.94
N LYS A 72 -7.98 7.50 5.18
CA LYS A 72 -6.97 8.48 5.58
C LYS A 72 -6.04 7.90 6.63
N TYR A 73 -4.76 8.18 6.46
CA TYR A 73 -3.72 7.72 7.37
C TYR A 73 -2.74 8.85 7.68
N SER A 74 -2.15 8.81 8.86
CA SER A 74 -1.16 9.78 9.32
C SER A 74 0.19 9.11 9.55
N ALA A 75 1.25 9.91 9.63
CA ALA A 75 2.60 9.40 9.85
C ALA A 75 2.74 8.58 11.15
N THR A 76 1.85 8.80 12.12
CA THR A 76 1.76 8.02 13.37
C THR A 76 1.30 6.58 13.17
N ASP A 77 0.63 6.28 12.05
CA ASP A 77 0.17 4.93 11.72
C ASP A 77 1.29 4.09 11.07
N LEU A 78 2.44 4.72 10.77
CA LEU A 78 3.61 4.05 10.23
C LEU A 78 4.54 3.58 11.34
N THR A 79 4.92 2.31 11.26
CA THR A 79 6.00 1.73 12.07
C THR A 79 7.22 1.52 11.18
N CYS A 80 8.40 1.86 11.69
CA CYS A 80 9.65 1.75 10.94
C CYS A 80 10.49 0.57 11.46
N SER A 81 11.16 -0.12 10.55
CA SER A 81 12.17 -1.15 10.84
C SER A 81 13.44 -0.93 10.04
N ASN A 82 14.59 -1.12 10.69
CA ASN A 82 15.89 -1.04 10.04
C ASN A 82 16.11 -2.30 9.19
N LEU A 83 16.42 -2.15 7.90
CA LEU A 83 16.64 -3.30 7.01
C LEU A 83 18.12 -3.45 6.64
N ILE A 84 18.69 -2.47 5.93
CA ILE A 84 20.03 -2.57 5.35
C ILE A 84 20.77 -1.24 5.50
N GLY A 85 22.05 -1.29 5.84
CA GLY A 85 22.94 -0.13 5.82
C GLY A 85 22.93 0.68 7.13
N PRO A 86 23.69 1.80 7.16
CA PRO A 86 23.87 2.63 8.35
C PRO A 86 22.68 3.54 8.69
N VAL A 87 21.71 3.70 7.79
CA VAL A 87 20.49 4.47 8.07
C VAL A 87 19.63 3.74 9.10
N THR A 88 19.08 4.49 10.05
CA THR A 88 18.19 3.99 11.08
C THR A 88 16.87 4.76 11.07
N CYS A 89 15.82 4.17 11.65
CA CYS A 89 14.52 4.84 11.80
C CYS A 89 14.59 6.18 12.53
N SER A 90 15.55 6.37 13.45
CA SER A 90 15.77 7.64 14.14
C SER A 90 16.41 8.72 13.26
N ASP A 91 17.03 8.36 12.13
CA ASP A 91 17.62 9.31 11.20
C ASP A 91 16.59 9.96 10.27
N VAL A 92 15.36 9.43 10.25
CA VAL A 92 14.30 9.84 9.33
C VAL A 92 13.07 10.29 10.11
N THR A 93 12.67 11.54 9.89
CA THR A 93 11.37 12.04 10.30
C THR A 93 10.35 11.78 9.20
N VAL A 94 9.18 11.27 9.58
CA VAL A 94 8.08 11.03 8.64
C VAL A 94 6.99 12.07 8.87
N SER A 95 6.48 12.60 7.78
CA SER A 95 5.40 13.60 7.78
C SER A 95 4.30 13.20 6.80
N GLY A 96 3.07 13.58 7.15
CA GLY A 96 1.85 13.24 6.43
C GLY A 96 0.70 13.18 7.41
N VAL A 97 -0.35 13.94 7.14
CA VAL A 97 -1.60 13.95 7.90
C VAL A 97 -2.71 13.75 6.88
N ASP A 98 -3.68 12.91 7.22
CA ASP A 98 -4.80 12.58 6.34
C ASP A 98 -4.35 12.17 4.91
N VAL A 99 -3.24 11.46 4.82
CA VAL A 99 -2.72 10.92 3.55
C VAL A 99 -3.73 9.91 3.02
N SER A 100 -4.32 10.24 1.87
CA SER A 100 -5.34 9.44 1.21
C SER A 100 -4.85 8.89 -0.14
N ASN A 101 -5.75 8.27 -0.89
CA ASN A 101 -5.42 7.62 -2.16
C ASN A 101 -4.64 8.53 -3.12
N GLY A 102 -3.50 8.02 -3.58
CA GLY A 102 -2.61 8.70 -4.52
C GLY A 102 -1.69 9.74 -3.87
N GLN A 103 -1.91 10.10 -2.60
CA GLN A 103 -1.05 11.00 -1.82
C GLN A 103 0.15 10.25 -1.24
N TYR A 104 1.02 10.96 -0.55
CA TYR A 104 2.30 10.42 -0.08
C TYR A 104 2.66 10.89 1.34
N PHE A 105 3.31 9.99 2.07
CA PHE A 105 4.12 10.34 3.23
C PHE A 105 5.46 10.89 2.75
N THR A 106 5.96 11.92 3.41
CA THR A 106 7.28 12.49 3.12
C THR A 106 8.26 12.12 4.21
N LEU A 107 9.35 11.49 3.80
CA LEU A 107 10.45 11.03 4.64
C LEU A 107 11.60 12.02 4.47
N SER A 108 12.14 12.54 5.57
CA SER A 108 13.30 13.44 5.51
C SER A 108 14.53 12.74 4.96
N ALA A 109 15.46 13.52 4.38
CA ALA A 109 16.76 13.03 3.95
C ALA A 109 17.63 12.65 5.17
N PRO A 110 18.07 11.39 5.33
CA PRO A 110 18.89 10.97 6.47
C PRO A 110 20.38 11.31 6.30
N MET A 111 20.82 11.73 5.10
CA MET A 111 22.24 11.87 4.72
C MET A 111 23.06 10.59 4.94
N LYS A 112 22.38 9.45 5.02
CA LYS A 112 22.94 8.11 5.19
C LYS A 112 22.31 7.18 4.17
N THR A 113 23.12 6.32 3.58
CA THR A 113 22.61 5.31 2.65
C THR A 113 22.01 4.13 3.38
N GLY A 114 21.11 3.41 2.71
CA GLY A 114 20.53 2.18 3.19
C GLY A 114 19.04 2.07 2.90
N THR A 115 18.41 1.10 3.55
CA THR A 115 17.00 0.76 3.35
C THR A 115 16.31 0.66 4.69
N LEU A 116 15.18 1.33 4.80
CA LEU A 116 14.21 1.18 5.89
C LEU A 116 12.93 0.53 5.35
N LEU A 117 12.23 -0.21 6.19
CA LEU A 117 10.89 -0.70 5.90
C LEU A 117 9.89 0.07 6.74
N TYR A 118 8.85 0.56 6.09
CA TYR A 118 7.72 1.19 6.76
C TYR A 118 6.49 0.32 6.59
N THR A 119 5.84 -0.01 7.69
CA THR A 119 4.61 -0.81 7.74
C THR A 119 3.48 0.09 8.23
N LEU A 120 2.41 0.20 7.45
CA LEU A 120 1.26 1.04 7.76
C LEU A 120 0.19 0.22 8.47
N ALA A 121 -0.19 0.61 9.68
CA ALA A 121 -1.30 0.01 10.39
C ALA A 121 -2.62 0.36 9.68
N VAL A 122 -3.34 -0.67 9.23
CA VAL A 122 -4.65 -0.51 8.56
C VAL A 122 -5.70 -1.38 9.26
N ALA A 123 -6.97 -1.10 8.99
CA ALA A 123 -8.05 -1.95 9.47
C ALA A 123 -7.95 -3.36 8.87
N SER A 124 -8.40 -4.38 9.60
CA SER A 124 -8.27 -5.79 9.20
C SER A 124 -8.89 -6.11 7.84
N TRP A 125 -9.99 -5.43 7.48
CA TRP A 125 -10.63 -5.61 6.16
C TRP A 125 -9.89 -4.93 5.00
N LEU A 126 -8.79 -4.23 5.26
CA LEU A 126 -7.89 -3.64 4.27
C LEU A 126 -6.50 -4.30 4.25
N GLN A 127 -6.29 -5.31 5.10
CA GLN A 127 -5.11 -6.18 5.09
C GLN A 127 -5.15 -7.14 3.91
N TYR A 128 -3.99 -7.69 3.56
CA TYR A 128 -3.84 -8.57 2.42
C TYR A 128 -2.69 -9.55 2.66
N GLU A 129 -2.70 -10.69 1.96
CA GLU A 129 -1.63 -11.69 2.02
C GLU A 129 -0.38 -11.16 1.30
N TRP A 130 0.50 -10.49 2.04
CA TRP A 130 1.71 -9.88 1.46
C TRP A 130 2.92 -10.82 1.48
N ASP A 131 2.93 -11.83 2.36
CA ASP A 131 4.06 -12.74 2.59
C ASP A 131 3.95 -14.08 1.86
N ASN A 132 2.82 -14.35 1.19
CA ASN A 132 2.55 -15.54 0.40
C ASN A 132 2.59 -16.85 1.22
N VAL A 133 2.10 -16.84 2.47
CA VAL A 133 2.00 -18.05 3.28
C VAL A 133 0.95 -19.03 2.76
N THR A 134 1.13 -20.32 3.08
CA THR A 134 0.19 -21.38 2.68
C THR A 134 -0.32 -22.13 3.91
N PRO A 135 -1.64 -22.13 4.20
CA PRO A 135 -2.72 -21.47 3.45
C PRO A 135 -2.69 -19.92 3.59
N PRO A 136 -3.24 -19.17 2.63
CA PRO A 136 -3.34 -17.71 2.74
C PRO A 136 -4.23 -17.29 3.91
N ASP A 137 -3.82 -16.26 4.64
CA ASP A 137 -4.44 -15.82 5.90
C ASP A 137 -4.92 -14.35 5.88
N TYR A 138 -4.37 -13.52 4.98
CA TYR A 138 -4.83 -12.15 4.67
C TYR A 138 -4.81 -11.18 5.88
N ASN A 139 -3.80 -11.30 6.75
CA ASN A 139 -3.68 -10.51 7.98
C ASN A 139 -2.55 -9.47 7.98
N GLU A 140 -1.92 -9.22 6.84
CA GLU A 140 -0.72 -8.39 6.81
C GLU A 140 -1.08 -6.93 6.52
N ASN A 141 -0.52 -6.06 7.35
CA ASN A 141 -0.45 -4.64 7.07
C ASN A 141 0.44 -4.38 5.84
N PRO A 142 0.08 -3.43 4.96
CA PRO A 142 0.91 -3.09 3.82
C PRO A 142 2.24 -2.48 4.27
N ALA A 143 3.31 -2.91 3.63
CA ALA A 143 4.65 -2.41 3.89
C ALA A 143 5.33 -1.91 2.61
N GLY A 144 6.09 -0.83 2.73
CA GLY A 144 6.87 -0.23 1.66
C GLY A 144 8.31 0.01 2.10
N ARG A 145 9.26 -0.19 1.19
CA ARG A 145 10.68 0.06 1.41
C ARG A 145 11.04 1.48 1.02
N ALA A 146 11.80 2.17 1.88
CA ALA A 146 12.42 3.45 1.59
C ALA A 146 13.92 3.24 1.39
N ASN A 147 14.38 3.40 0.16
CA ASN A 147 15.77 3.20 -0.23
C ASN A 147 16.45 4.55 -0.42
N PHE A 148 17.35 4.88 0.49
CA PHE A 148 18.19 6.07 0.46
C PHE A 148 19.56 5.70 -0.10
N GLY A 149 19.93 6.29 -1.21
CA GLY A 149 21.22 6.08 -1.83
C GLY A 149 21.14 6.10 -3.35
N ILE A 150 22.16 6.66 -3.97
CA ILE A 150 22.42 6.45 -5.38
C ILE A 150 23.04 5.06 -5.57
N TYR A 151 22.52 4.29 -6.52
CA TYR A 151 23.27 3.16 -7.06
C TYR A 151 24.52 3.74 -7.75
N ARG A 152 25.65 3.76 -7.04
CA ARG A 152 26.94 3.98 -7.69
C ARG A 152 27.27 2.70 -8.44
N GLY A 153 26.81 2.60 -9.69
CA GLY A 153 27.37 1.64 -10.62
C GLY A 153 28.88 1.82 -10.60
N ASN A 154 29.61 0.74 -10.30
CA ASN A 154 31.07 0.59 -10.32
C ASN A 154 31.86 1.90 -10.58
N ASP A 155 32.56 2.41 -9.56
CA ASP A 155 33.35 3.66 -9.57
C ASP A 155 34.61 3.63 -10.49
N ARG A 156 34.63 2.74 -11.48
CA ARG A 156 35.69 2.65 -12.50
C ARG A 156 35.21 3.25 -13.82
N ILE A 157 35.08 4.57 -13.87
CA ILE A 157 35.02 5.31 -15.13
C ILE A 157 36.44 5.80 -15.43
N ILE A 158 37.12 5.16 -16.39
CA ILE A 158 38.40 5.63 -16.92
C ILE A 158 38.08 6.70 -17.97
N ASN A 159 38.43 7.96 -17.72
CA ASN A 159 38.37 9.03 -18.71
C ASN A 159 39.70 9.11 -19.47
N TRP A 160 39.65 9.08 -20.80
CA TRP A 160 40.81 9.29 -21.67
C TRP A 160 40.50 10.51 -22.54
N ARG A 161 41.44 11.47 -22.58
CA ARG A 161 41.33 12.68 -23.40
C ARG A 161 42.37 12.57 -24.49
N GLU A 162 41.96 12.55 -25.75
CA GLU A 162 42.89 12.63 -26.87
C GLU A 162 43.51 14.04 -26.91
N VAL A 163 44.84 14.08 -26.97
CA VAL A 163 45.59 15.27 -27.34
C VAL A 163 45.80 15.19 -28.85
N ILE A 164 45.06 15.99 -29.60
CA ILE A 164 45.27 16.14 -31.03
C ILE A 164 46.44 17.11 -31.21
N ARG A 165 47.43 16.71 -32.02
CA ARG A 165 48.62 17.49 -32.33
C ARG A 165 48.44 18.26 -33.64
#